data_AF-A0A3N7HHJ6-F1
#
_entry.id   AF-A0A3N7HHJ6-F1
#
_cell.length_a   1.000
_cell.length_b   1.000
_cell.length_c   1.000
_cell.angle_alpha   90.00
_cell.angle_beta   90.00
_cell.angle_gamma   90.00
#
_symmetry.space_group_name_H-M   'P 1'
#
loop_
_entity.id
_entity.type
_entity.pdbx_description
1 polymer ?
#
loop_
_entity_poly.entity_id
_entity_poly.type
_entity_poly.pdbx_seq_one_letter_code
_entity_poly.pdbx_strand_id
1 'polypeptide(L)'
;MKNQIIYFSVVALFFLSLQGCEKETTAGYTDIVYYADLQLVGTSPMIVALGEPYVEPGYVATEREEDVTDKVEVSGSVDTNTPGVYNITYRVTSLDGFTKTVRRQVFVLPA
;
A
#
# COMPACT_ATOMS: atom_id res chain seq x y z
N MET A 1 -1.62 -65.00 -33.31
CA MET A 1 -1.99 -63.56 -33.39
C MET A 1 -2.92 -63.10 -32.26
N LYS A 2 -3.82 -63.94 -31.74
CA LYS A 2 -4.80 -63.58 -30.69
C LYS A 2 -4.17 -63.16 -29.35
N ASN A 3 -3.09 -63.81 -28.90
CA ASN A 3 -2.41 -63.47 -27.64
C ASN A 3 -1.59 -62.16 -27.71
N GLN A 4 -1.15 -61.75 -28.91
CA GLN A 4 -0.43 -60.49 -29.13
C GLN A 4 -1.38 -59.28 -29.05
N ILE A 5 -2.62 -59.43 -29.51
CA ILE A 5 -3.67 -58.41 -29.41
C ILE A 5 -4.12 -58.22 -27.95
N ILE A 6 -4.24 -59.32 -27.20
CA ILE A 6 -4.54 -59.28 -25.76
C ILE A 6 -3.41 -58.58 -24.99
N TYR A 7 -2.15 -58.85 -25.34
CA TYR A 7 -1.01 -58.19 -24.72
C TYR A 7 -0.99 -56.68 -25.01
N PHE A 8 -1.25 -56.29 -26.26
CA PHE A 8 -1.32 -54.89 -26.67
C PHE A 8 -2.44 -54.13 -25.94
N SER A 9 -3.60 -54.76 -25.76
CA SER A 9 -4.73 -54.17 -25.04
C SER A 9 -4.50 -54.05 -23.53
N VAL A 10 -3.81 -55.01 -22.90
CA VAL A 10 -3.43 -54.93 -21.48
C VAL A 10 -2.34 -53.87 -21.23
N VAL A 11 -1.35 -53.76 -22.12
CA VAL A 11 -0.29 -52.73 -22.04
C VAL A 11 -0.86 -51.33 -22.25
N ALA A 12 -1.80 -51.16 -23.19
CA ALA A 12 -2.47 -49.88 -23.42
C ALA A 12 -3.35 -49.45 -22.24
N LEU A 13 -4.06 -50.39 -21.59
CA LEU A 13 -4.82 -50.10 -20.37
C LEU A 13 -3.93 -49.73 -19.18
N PHE A 14 -2.75 -50.35 -19.07
CA PHE A 14 -1.77 -50.06 -18.02
C PHE A 14 -1.08 -48.70 -18.22
N PHE A 15 -0.98 -48.22 -19.47
CA PHE A 15 -0.51 -46.87 -19.76
C PHE A 15 -1.59 -45.79 -19.51
N LEU A 16 -2.88 -46.13 -19.70
CA LEU A 16 -3.98 -45.21 -19.42
C LEU A 16 -4.14 -44.91 -17.92
N SER A 17 -3.73 -45.81 -17.02
CA SER A 17 -3.81 -45.61 -15.57
C SER A 17 -2.70 -44.76 -14.98
N LEU A 18 -1.71 -44.33 -15.78
CA LEU A 18 -0.61 -43.46 -15.35
C LEU A 18 -0.86 -41.97 -15.59
N GLN A 19 -2.04 -41.58 -16.08
CA GLN A 19 -2.44 -40.17 -16.08
C GLN A 19 -2.86 -39.75 -14.67
N GLY A 20 -1.88 -39.64 -13.77
CA GLY A 20 -2.05 -39.01 -12.47
C GLY A 20 -2.39 -37.53 -12.66
N CYS A 21 -3.38 -37.05 -11.91
CA CYS A 21 -3.78 -35.65 -11.89
C CYS A 21 -2.61 -34.80 -11.39
N GLU A 22 -2.16 -33.83 -12.20
CA GLU A 22 -1.25 -32.80 -11.72
C GLU A 22 -1.96 -32.04 -10.58
N LYS A 23 -1.28 -31.84 -9.45
CA LYS A 23 -1.84 -30.99 -8.39
C LYS A 23 -1.88 -29.57 -8.92
N GLU A 24 -3.08 -29.04 -9.09
CA GLU A 24 -3.31 -27.60 -9.26
C GLU A 24 -2.73 -26.89 -8.01
N THR A 25 -1.59 -26.24 -8.17
CA THR A 25 -0.94 -25.55 -7.05
C THR A 25 -1.51 -24.14 -6.94
N THR A 26 -1.92 -23.74 -5.75
CA THR A 26 -2.34 -22.36 -5.47
C THR A 26 -1.15 -21.43 -5.16
N ALA A 27 0.09 -21.93 -5.27
CA ALA A 27 1.30 -21.14 -5.05
C ALA A 27 1.41 -20.05 -6.13
N GLY A 28 1.48 -18.78 -5.71
CA GLY A 28 1.57 -17.62 -6.61
C GLY A 28 0.22 -17.04 -7.07
N TYR A 29 -0.92 -17.53 -6.56
CA TYR A 29 -2.23 -16.91 -6.84
C TYR A 29 -2.50 -15.65 -6.01
N THR A 30 -1.72 -15.39 -4.96
CA THR A 30 -1.89 -14.21 -4.11
C THR A 30 -0.54 -13.74 -3.62
N ASP A 31 -0.26 -12.46 -3.83
CA ASP A 31 0.91 -11.78 -3.29
C ASP A 31 0.56 -11.14 -1.94
N ILE A 32 1.53 -11.14 -1.02
CA ILE A 32 1.42 -10.38 0.23
C ILE A 32 1.67 -8.92 -0.11
N VAL A 33 0.63 -8.10 0.04
CA VAL A 33 0.69 -6.64 -0.14
C VAL A 33 1.13 -5.99 1.15
N TYR A 34 2.08 -5.06 1.04
CA TYR A 34 2.53 -4.24 2.16
C TYR A 34 2.11 -2.79 1.92
N TYR A 35 1.47 -2.20 2.92
CA TYR A 35 1.07 -0.81 2.90
C TYR A 35 2.11 0.04 3.65
N ALA A 36 2.33 1.26 3.15
CA ALA A 36 3.03 2.26 3.92
C ALA A 36 2.14 2.78 5.06
N ASP A 37 2.72 2.89 6.25
CA ASP A 37 2.15 3.66 7.35
C ASP A 37 2.63 5.11 7.25
N LEU A 38 1.75 6.06 7.62
CA LEU A 38 2.01 7.49 7.56
C LEU A 38 1.31 8.13 8.75
N GLN A 39 2.09 8.83 9.58
CA GLN A 39 1.63 9.46 10.81
C GLN A 39 2.10 10.91 10.86
N LEU A 40 1.22 11.80 11.32
CA LEU A 40 1.58 13.18 11.59
C LEU A 40 2.26 13.27 12.95
N VAL A 41 3.34 14.04 13.03
CA VAL A 41 3.85 14.52 14.32
C VAL A 41 3.02 15.74 14.73
N GLY A 42 2.70 15.89 16.01
CA GLY A 42 1.85 16.99 16.48
C GLY A 42 0.35 16.81 16.17
N THR A 43 -0.44 17.83 16.49
CA THR A 43 -1.90 17.73 16.45
C THR A 43 -2.49 18.03 15.07
N SER A 44 -3.70 17.53 14.84
CA SER A 44 -4.60 17.97 13.78
C SER A 44 -6.00 18.03 14.40
N PRO A 45 -6.67 19.20 14.44
CA PRO A 45 -6.22 20.45 13.85
C PRO A 45 -5.13 21.19 14.65
N MET A 46 -4.48 22.15 14.00
CA MET A 46 -3.62 23.17 14.62
C MET A 46 -4.29 24.54 14.55
N ILE A 47 -4.00 25.39 15.53
CA ILE A 47 -4.46 26.78 15.58
C ILE A 47 -3.23 27.68 15.50
N VAL A 48 -3.28 28.67 14.61
CA VAL A 48 -2.26 29.69 14.41
C VAL A 48 -2.95 31.06 14.51
N ALA A 49 -2.37 31.98 15.27
CA ALA A 49 -2.87 33.35 15.35
C ALA A 49 -2.49 34.14 14.09
N LEU A 50 -3.28 35.14 13.72
CA LEU A 50 -3.01 36.01 12.58
C LEU A 50 -1.59 36.61 12.65
N GLY A 51 -0.81 36.42 11.58
CA GLY A 51 0.56 36.93 11.44
C GLY A 51 1.65 36.07 12.10
N GLU A 52 1.29 35.10 12.95
CA GLU A 52 2.26 34.18 13.54
C GLU A 52 2.74 33.15 12.49
N PRO A 53 4.01 32.72 12.54
CA PRO A 53 4.52 31.74 11.59
C PRO A 53 3.90 30.36 11.85
N TYR A 54 3.49 29.67 10.79
CA TYR A 54 3.20 28.24 10.84
C TYR A 54 4.51 27.46 10.84
N VAL A 55 4.76 26.69 11.90
CA VAL A 55 5.90 25.76 12.00
C VAL A 55 5.37 24.35 11.83
N GLU A 56 5.86 23.67 10.79
CA GLU A 56 5.51 22.28 10.48
C GLU A 56 6.04 21.34 11.57
N PRO A 57 5.18 20.64 12.34
CA PRO A 57 5.63 19.73 13.40
C PRO A 57 6.30 18.45 12.87
N GLY A 58 6.09 18.12 11.59
CA GLY A 58 6.66 16.96 10.93
C GLY A 58 5.66 15.82 10.73
N TYR A 59 6.17 14.73 10.18
CA TYR A 59 5.47 13.51 9.84
C TYR A 59 6.50 12.37 9.74
N VAL A 60 6.05 11.14 9.90
CA VAL A 60 6.87 9.93 9.75
C VAL A 60 6.11 8.94 8.87
N ALA A 61 6.84 8.26 7.99
CA ALA A 61 6.30 7.17 7.21
C ALA A 61 7.19 5.95 7.30
N THR A 62 6.58 4.77 7.39
CA THR A 62 7.29 3.49 7.47
C THR A 62 6.65 2.47 6.54
N GLU A 63 7.45 1.63 5.91
CA GLU A 63 6.99 0.51 5.10
C GLU A 63 7.88 -0.70 5.38
N ARG A 64 7.28 -1.85 5.72
CA ARG A 64 8.05 -3.08 6.08
C ARG A 64 9.14 -2.82 7.13
N GLU A 65 8.83 -2.00 8.13
CA GLU A 65 9.76 -1.61 9.22
C GLU A 65 10.92 -0.69 8.80
N GLU A 66 10.99 -0.28 7.52
CA GLU A 66 11.94 0.71 7.01
C GLU A 66 11.35 2.13 7.04
N ASP A 67 12.21 3.12 7.31
CA ASP A 67 11.84 4.53 7.20
C ASP A 67 11.75 4.95 5.73
N VAL A 68 10.60 5.49 5.35
CA VAL A 68 10.31 6.02 4.01
C VAL A 68 9.78 7.45 4.07
N THR A 69 10.08 8.17 5.15
CA THR A 69 9.60 9.55 5.39
C THR A 69 10.03 10.51 4.28
N ASP A 70 11.18 10.28 3.66
CA ASP A 70 11.70 11.04 2.52
C ASP A 70 10.87 10.86 1.22
N LYS A 71 10.09 9.79 1.12
CA LYS A 71 9.18 9.52 0.00
C LYS A 71 7.81 10.19 0.16
N VAL A 72 7.55 10.88 1.27
CA VAL A 72 6.28 11.55 1.50
C VAL A 72 6.20 12.81 0.65
N GLU A 73 5.20 12.87 -0.23
CA GLU A 73 4.84 14.06 -0.97
C GLU A 73 3.95 14.96 -0.11
N VAL A 74 4.36 16.22 0.06
CA VAL A 74 3.60 17.23 0.80
C VAL A 74 3.06 18.30 -0.14
N SER A 75 1.79 18.64 0.01
CA SER A 75 1.11 19.67 -0.79
C SER A 75 0.18 20.52 0.07
N GLY A 76 -0.04 21.76 -0.37
CA GLY A 76 -0.77 22.78 0.38
C GLY A 76 0.18 23.76 1.07
N SER A 77 -0.34 24.91 1.43
CA SER A 77 0.37 25.96 2.16
C SER A 77 -0.59 26.64 3.12
N VAL A 78 -0.04 27.28 4.15
CA VAL A 78 -0.79 28.06 5.14
C VAL A 78 -0.43 29.52 4.94
N ASP A 79 -1.38 30.35 4.55
CA ASP A 79 -1.21 31.81 4.59
C ASP A 79 -1.66 32.33 5.95
N THR A 80 -0.69 32.67 6.80
CA THR A 80 -0.98 33.11 8.17
C THR A 80 -1.42 34.57 8.24
N ASN A 81 -1.48 35.29 7.11
CA ASN A 81 -1.97 36.68 7.05
C ASN A 81 -3.47 36.76 6.71
N THR A 82 -4.10 35.64 6.39
CA THR A 82 -5.52 35.59 6.04
C THR A 82 -6.22 34.60 6.98
N PRO A 83 -7.22 35.02 7.77
CA PRO A 83 -8.00 34.09 8.57
C PRO A 83 -8.70 33.05 7.71
N GLY A 84 -8.67 31.78 8.12
CA GLY A 84 -9.24 30.70 7.34
C GLY A 84 -8.83 29.30 7.79
N VAL A 85 -9.30 28.30 7.04
CA VAL A 85 -8.93 26.89 7.24
C VAL A 85 -8.06 26.45 6.07
N TYR A 86 -6.85 26.02 6.39
CA TYR A 86 -5.86 25.55 5.43
C TYR A 86 -5.68 24.04 5.59
N ASN A 87 -5.54 23.33 4.47
CA ASN A 87 -5.30 21.88 4.47
C ASN A 87 -3.92 21.60 3.89
N ILE A 88 -3.08 20.91 4.65
CA ILE A 88 -1.84 20.33 4.18
C ILE A 88 -2.08 18.84 3.97
N THR A 89 -1.75 18.33 2.78
CA THR A 89 -1.94 16.93 2.39
C THR A 89 -0.59 16.24 2.29
N TYR A 90 -0.47 15.11 2.98
CA TYR A 90 0.70 14.24 3.01
C TYR A 90 0.35 12.93 2.31
N ARG A 91 1.19 12.47 1.40
CA ARG A 91 0.94 11.29 0.59
C ARG A 91 2.18 10.43 0.46
N VAL A 92 2.04 9.14 0.70
CA VAL A 92 3.10 8.15 0.47
C VAL A 92 2.55 6.98 -0.33
N THR A 93 3.30 6.53 -1.32
CA THR A 93 2.96 5.35 -2.13
C THR A 93 3.92 4.23 -1.79
N SER A 94 3.36 3.09 -1.36
CA SER A 94 4.07 1.84 -1.10
C SER A 94 4.72 1.27 -2.36
N LEU A 95 5.70 0.39 -2.18
CA LEU A 95 6.36 -0.35 -3.27
C LEU A 95 5.35 -1.17 -4.10
N ASP A 96 4.29 -1.66 -3.46
CA ASP A 96 3.22 -2.42 -4.11
C ASP A 96 2.17 -1.51 -4.80
N GLY A 97 2.42 -0.19 -4.84
CA GLY A 97 1.63 0.80 -5.59
C GLY A 97 0.43 1.38 -4.86
N PHE A 98 0.19 0.99 -3.60
CA PHE A 98 -0.91 1.51 -2.79
C PHE A 98 -0.53 2.81 -2.09
N THR A 99 -1.45 3.77 -2.08
CA THR A 99 -1.18 5.12 -1.56
C THR A 99 -1.93 5.39 -0.26
N LYS A 100 -1.22 5.88 0.75
CA LYS A 100 -1.80 6.41 2.00
C LYS A 100 -1.75 7.93 1.97
N THR A 101 -2.86 8.56 2.37
CA THR A 101 -3.00 10.03 2.40
C THR A 101 -3.50 10.46 3.78
N VAL A 102 -2.83 11.43 4.39
CA VAL A 102 -3.22 12.05 5.67
C VAL A 102 -3.27 13.56 5.49
N ARG A 103 -4.17 14.24 6.20
CA ARG A 103 -4.31 15.70 6.11
C ARG A 103 -4.17 16.36 7.48
N ARG A 104 -3.44 17.48 7.51
CA ARG A 104 -3.45 18.40 8.64
C ARG A 104 -4.33 19.61 8.33
N GLN A 105 -5.27 19.90 9.21
CA GLN A 105 -6.01 21.16 9.20
C GLN A 105 -5.30 22.20 10.05
N VAL A 106 -5.18 23.40 9.52
CA VAL A 106 -4.62 24.56 10.21
C VAL A 106 -5.63 25.69 10.17
N PHE A 107 -6.05 26.16 11.35
CA PHE A 107 -6.96 27.28 11.52
C PHE A 107 -6.14 28.53 11.79
N VAL A 108 -6.22 29.51 10.89
CA VAL A 108 -5.71 30.86 11.12
C VAL A 108 -6.86 31.69 11.66
N LEU A 109 -6.79 32.06 12.94
CA LEU A 109 -7.83 32.81 13.60
C LEU A 109 -7.58 34.33 13.46
N PRO A 110 -8.64 35.15 13.33
CA PRO A 110 -8.50 36.59 13.45
C PRO A 110 -7.97 36.96 14.84
N ALA A 111 -7.27 38.09 14.92
CA ALA A 111 -6.83 38.69 16.17
C ALA A 111 -8.00 39.22 17.00
#